data_AF-A0A7X8X5Y8-F1
#
_entry.id   AF-A0A7X8X5Y8-F1
#
_cell.length_a   1.000
_cell.length_b   1.000
_cell.length_c   1.000
_cell.angle_alpha   90.00
_cell.angle_beta   90.00
_cell.angle_gamma   90.00
#
_symmetry.space_group_name_H-M   'P 1'
#
loop_
_entity.id
_entity.type
_entity.pdbx_description
1 polymer ?
#
loop_
_entity_poly.entity_id
_entity_poly.type
_entity_poly.pdbx_seq_one_letter_code
_entity_poly.pdbx_strand_id
1 'polypeptide(L)'
;MSKEGYIANQKPDQTVYLVSLVVTFLVVLWAILAKTNFENAANALLGFLTNKFGWSYLLSMLIFVAFALYIAFSKYGKIKLGPDDSKPDFSTASWFAMLFGAGMGIGLVFWGVAEPISHFVAPPGIKEGTVEAA
;
A
#
# COMPACT_ATOMS: atom_id res chain seq x y z
N MET A 1 17.77 32.19 -4.14
CA MET A 1 16.39 31.99 -4.64
C MET A 1 15.78 30.88 -3.79
N SER A 2 14.81 31.20 -2.93
CA SER A 2 14.29 30.25 -1.92
C SER A 2 13.52 29.10 -2.59
N LYS A 3 13.59 27.89 -2.00
CA LYS A 3 12.88 26.68 -2.49
C LYS A 3 11.38 26.92 -2.72
N GLU A 4 10.78 27.83 -1.96
CA GLU A 4 9.37 28.23 -2.05
C GLU A 4 9.00 28.84 -3.41
N GLY A 5 9.91 29.60 -4.05
CA GLY A 5 9.67 30.20 -5.36
C GLY A 5 9.70 29.21 -6.54
N TYR A 6 10.35 28.05 -6.37
CA TYR A 6 10.45 27.02 -7.40
C TYR A 6 9.19 26.14 -7.47
N ILE A 7 8.57 25.84 -6.33
CA ILE A 7 7.36 25.00 -6.26
C ILE A 7 6.13 25.77 -6.79
N ALA A 8 6.08 27.10 -6.58
CA ALA A 8 4.95 27.94 -6.96
C ALA A 8 4.73 28.09 -8.48
N ASN A 9 5.71 27.72 -9.32
CA ASN A 9 5.67 27.97 -10.78
C ASN A 9 5.68 26.67 -11.62
N GLN A 10 5.46 25.52 -10.99
CA GLN A 10 5.35 24.23 -11.69
C GLN A 10 3.89 24.02 -12.12
N LYS A 11 3.63 24.05 -13.43
CA LYS A 11 2.31 23.63 -13.95
C LYS A 11 2.19 22.11 -13.80
N PRO A 12 1.08 21.58 -13.25
CA PRO A 12 0.90 20.14 -13.18
C PRO A 12 0.95 19.54 -14.59
N ASP A 13 1.61 18.39 -14.72
CA ASP A 13 1.69 17.64 -15.98
C ASP A 13 0.26 17.33 -16.46
N GLN A 14 -0.19 18.10 -17.44
CA GLN A 14 -1.56 18.07 -17.94
C GLN A 14 -1.87 16.71 -18.58
N THR A 15 -0.87 16.04 -19.15
CA THR A 15 -1.05 14.75 -19.81
C THR A 15 -1.33 13.66 -18.78
N VAL A 16 -0.52 13.58 -17.72
CA VAL A 16 -0.72 12.58 -16.65
C VAL A 16 -2.07 12.81 -15.96
N TYR A 17 -2.41 14.07 -15.69
CA TYR A 17 -3.69 14.42 -15.08
C TYR A 17 -4.88 14.01 -15.95
N LEU A 18 -4.88 14.38 -17.24
CA LEU A 18 -5.99 14.09 -18.14
C LEU A 18 -6.16 12.59 -18.39
N VAL A 19 -5.06 11.85 -18.58
CA VAL A 19 -5.12 10.40 -18.77
C VAL A 19 -5.69 9.72 -17.53
N SER A 20 -5.21 10.09 -16.34
CA SER A 20 -5.72 9.51 -15.08
C SER A 20 -7.20 9.82 -14.89
N LEU A 21 -7.62 11.07 -15.15
CA LEU A 21 -9.01 11.49 -15.04
C LEU A 21 -9.94 10.70 -15.98
N VAL A 22 -9.55 10.58 -17.26
CA VAL A 22 -10.35 9.85 -18.26
C VAL A 22 -10.45 8.38 -17.90
N VAL A 23 -9.34 7.73 -17.52
CA VAL A 23 -9.34 6.31 -17.14
C VAL A 23 -10.23 6.08 -15.91
N THR A 24 -10.07 6.88 -14.86
CA THR A 24 -10.90 6.78 -13.65
C THR A 24 -12.37 7.00 -13.97
N PHE A 25 -12.70 8.02 -14.77
CA PHE A 25 -14.07 8.33 -15.14
C PHE A 25 -14.73 7.18 -15.91
N LEU A 26 -14.03 6.58 -16.88
CA LEU A 26 -14.54 5.45 -17.65
C LEU A 26 -14.78 4.21 -16.78
N VAL A 27 -13.85 3.90 -15.85
CA VAL A 27 -14.01 2.76 -14.93
C VAL A 27 -15.22 2.96 -14.01
N VAL A 28 -15.39 4.18 -13.47
CA VAL A 28 -16.56 4.52 -12.63
C VAL A 28 -17.85 4.42 -13.44
N LEU A 29 -17.86 4.95 -14.65
CA LEU A 29 -19.02 4.89 -15.53
C LEU A 29 -19.41 3.44 -15.87
N TRP A 30 -18.43 2.58 -16.15
CA TRP A 30 -18.67 1.15 -16.38
C TRP A 30 -19.25 0.45 -15.15
N ALA A 31 -18.71 0.73 -13.96
CA ALA A 31 -19.20 0.15 -12.71
C ALA A 31 -20.66 0.54 -12.40
N ILE A 32 -21.07 1.77 -12.74
CA ILE A 32 -22.44 2.27 -12.52
C ILE A 32 -23.41 1.71 -13.55
N LEU A 33 -23.05 1.75 -14.84
CA LEU A 33 -23.98 1.37 -15.92
C LEU A 33 -24.14 -0.15 -16.08
N ALA A 34 -23.12 -0.94 -15.69
CA ALA A 34 -23.10 -2.38 -15.91
C ALA A 34 -22.56 -3.15 -14.69
N LYS A 35 -23.14 -2.91 -13.50
CA LYS A 35 -22.69 -3.47 -12.21
C LYS A 35 -22.37 -4.97 -12.24
N THR A 36 -23.31 -5.81 -12.70
CA THR A 36 -23.10 -7.28 -12.72
C THR A 36 -21.96 -7.70 -13.65
N ASN A 37 -21.83 -7.03 -14.80
CA ASN A 37 -20.73 -7.30 -15.72
C ASN A 37 -19.39 -6.88 -15.10
N PHE A 38 -19.35 -5.71 -14.47
CA PHE A 38 -18.17 -5.22 -13.76
C PHE A 38 -17.76 -6.16 -12.62
N GLU A 39 -18.70 -6.62 -11.78
CA GLU A 39 -18.43 -7.57 -10.70
C GLU A 39 -17.86 -8.89 -11.23
N ASN A 40 -18.43 -9.45 -12.30
CA ASN A 40 -17.92 -10.67 -12.91
C ASN A 40 -16.51 -10.49 -13.48
N ALA A 41 -16.26 -9.37 -14.16
CA ALA A 41 -14.94 -9.06 -14.70
C ALA A 41 -13.90 -8.85 -13.58
N ALA A 42 -14.25 -8.12 -12.52
CA ALA A 42 -13.40 -7.87 -11.37
C ALA A 42 -13.06 -9.18 -10.63
N ASN A 43 -14.04 -10.05 -10.42
CA ASN A 43 -13.83 -11.36 -9.78
C ASN A 43 -12.99 -12.30 -10.66
N ALA A 44 -13.21 -12.32 -11.98
CA ALA A 44 -12.40 -13.09 -12.90
C ALA A 44 -10.94 -12.61 -12.91
N LEU A 45 -10.72 -11.29 -12.90
CA LEU A 45 -9.38 -10.71 -12.82
C LEU A 45 -8.71 -10.99 -11.48
N LEU A 46 -9.42 -10.82 -10.37
CA LEU A 46 -8.91 -11.14 -9.03
C LEU A 46 -8.50 -12.61 -8.96
N GLY A 47 -9.36 -13.52 -9.40
CA GLY A 47 -9.08 -14.96 -9.45
C GLY A 47 -7.90 -15.29 -10.37
N PHE A 48 -7.77 -14.63 -11.52
CA PHE A 48 -6.61 -14.81 -12.40
C PHE A 48 -5.30 -14.38 -11.71
N LEU A 49 -5.29 -13.20 -11.07
CA LEU A 49 -4.12 -12.65 -10.40
C LEU A 49 -3.72 -13.51 -9.19
N THR A 50 -4.66 -13.90 -8.34
CA THR A 50 -4.36 -14.71 -7.16
C THR A 50 -3.88 -16.11 -7.53
N ASN A 51 -4.49 -16.75 -8.54
CA ASN A 51 -4.11 -18.10 -8.94
C ASN A 51 -2.82 -18.17 -9.76
N LYS A 52 -2.54 -17.18 -10.63
CA LYS A 52 -1.36 -17.22 -11.52
C LYS A 52 -0.18 -16.40 -11.00
N PHE A 53 -0.44 -15.27 -10.36
CA PHE A 53 0.58 -14.33 -9.89
C PHE A 53 0.76 -14.31 -8.36
N GLY A 54 -0.05 -15.06 -7.60
CA GLY A 54 0.04 -15.11 -6.14
C GLY A 54 1.44 -15.46 -5.61
N TRP A 55 2.13 -16.44 -6.22
CA TRP A 55 3.49 -16.79 -5.84
C TRP A 55 4.49 -15.64 -6.07
N SER A 56 4.34 -14.92 -7.19
CA SER A 56 5.22 -13.78 -7.53
C SER A 56 4.98 -12.60 -6.60
N TYR A 57 3.73 -12.40 -6.16
CA TYR A 57 3.36 -11.41 -5.17
C TYR A 57 4.04 -11.69 -3.82
N LEU A 58 3.93 -12.92 -3.31
CA LEU A 58 4.57 -13.34 -2.06
C LEU A 58 6.10 -13.23 -2.12
N LEU A 59 6.70 -13.65 -3.24
CA LEU A 59 8.14 -13.56 -3.43
C LEU A 59 8.60 -12.10 -3.52
N SER A 60 7.84 -11.22 -4.17
CA SER A 60 8.15 -9.78 -4.22
C SER A 60 8.08 -9.14 -2.84
N MET A 61 7.08 -9.47 -2.02
CA MET A 61 7.01 -9.01 -0.63
C MET A 61 8.23 -9.44 0.18
N LEU A 62 8.62 -10.71 0.07
CA LEU A 62 9.81 -11.22 0.74
C LEU A 62 11.07 -10.49 0.28
N ILE A 63 11.22 -10.24 -1.03
CA ILE A 63 12.35 -9.49 -1.58
C ILE A 63 12.39 -8.07 -1.02
N PHE A 64 11.28 -7.34 -0.96
CA PHE A 64 11.27 -5.98 -0.42
C PHE A 64 11.64 -5.94 1.06
N VAL A 65 11.15 -6.88 1.87
CA VAL A 65 11.53 -7.00 3.28
C VAL A 65 13.01 -7.34 3.41
N ALA A 66 13.48 -8.35 2.70
CA ALA A 66 14.88 -8.77 2.72
C ALA A 66 15.82 -7.65 2.25
N PHE A 67 15.42 -6.89 1.22
CA PHE A 67 16.14 -5.74 0.70
C PHE A 67 16.20 -4.59 1.71
N ALA A 68 15.09 -4.27 2.39
CA ALA A 68 15.07 -3.26 3.44
C ALA A 68 15.97 -3.64 4.61
N LEU A 69 15.93 -4.91 5.06
CA LEU A 69 16.83 -5.43 6.09
C LEU A 69 18.30 -5.38 5.63
N TYR A 70 18.57 -5.78 4.38
CA TYR A 70 19.92 -5.69 3.81
C TYR A 70 20.44 -4.25 3.83
N ILE A 71 19.65 -3.27 3.40
CA ILE A 71 20.06 -1.86 3.48
C ILE A 71 20.32 -1.45 4.94
N ALA A 72 19.41 -1.79 5.86
CA ALA A 72 19.52 -1.41 7.26
C ALA A 72 20.79 -1.94 7.94
N PHE A 73 21.19 -3.19 7.66
CA PHE A 73 22.35 -3.83 8.28
C PHE A 73 23.65 -3.70 7.47
N SER A 74 23.58 -3.33 6.20
CA SER A 74 24.76 -3.12 5.35
C SER A 74 25.42 -1.77 5.60
N LYS A 75 26.54 -1.53 4.92
CA LYS A 75 27.23 -0.22 4.89
C LYS A 75 26.33 0.93 4.41
N TYR A 76 25.29 0.63 3.63
CA TYR A 76 24.41 1.64 3.04
C TYR A 76 23.46 2.25 4.07
N GLY A 77 23.10 1.55 5.14
CA GLY A 77 22.26 2.08 6.22
C GLY A 77 22.90 3.21 7.03
N LYS A 78 24.22 3.41 6.90
CA LYS A 78 24.96 4.51 7.54
C LYS A 78 24.96 5.80 6.71
N ILE A 79 24.47 5.75 5.48
CA ILE A 79 24.45 6.91 4.57
C ILE A 79 23.33 7.85 5.00
N LYS A 80 23.66 9.13 5.19
CA LYS A 80 22.67 10.17 5.46
C LYS A 80 21.92 10.53 4.17
N LEU A 81 20.59 10.65 4.26
CA LEU A 81 19.74 11.09 3.15
C LEU A 81 19.73 12.63 3.07
N GLY A 82 20.86 13.20 2.69
CA GLY A 82 21.07 14.65 2.60
C GLY A 82 22.57 14.99 2.50
N PRO A 83 22.93 16.27 2.50
CA PRO A 83 24.33 16.70 2.64
C PRO A 83 25.00 16.11 3.89
N ASP A 84 26.31 15.89 3.87
CA ASP A 84 27.04 15.24 4.98
C ASP A 84 26.93 15.99 6.32
N ASP A 85 26.80 17.31 6.25
CA ASP A 85 26.64 18.25 7.37
C ASP A 85 25.18 18.46 7.79
N SER A 86 24.22 17.86 7.08
CA SER A 86 22.80 17.99 7.42
C SER A 86 22.46 17.32 8.75
N LYS A 87 21.49 17.93 9.43
CA LYS A 87 20.88 17.44 10.68
C LYS A 87 19.39 17.14 10.42
N PRO A 88 18.77 16.22 11.18
CA PRO A 88 17.34 15.94 11.02
C PRO A 88 16.50 17.20 11.28
N ASP A 89 15.54 17.46 10.39
CA ASP A 89 14.60 18.59 10.52
C ASP A 89 13.59 18.39 11.66
N PHE A 90 13.33 17.12 12.02
CA PHE A 90 12.39 16.74 13.08
C PHE A 90 13.09 15.95 14.18
N SER A 91 12.61 16.09 15.41
CA SER A 91 13.05 15.25 16.52
C SER A 91 12.72 13.78 16.25
N THR A 92 13.49 12.84 16.80
CA THR A 92 13.26 11.40 16.61
C THR A 92 11.86 10.98 17.03
N ALA A 93 11.31 11.57 18.09
CA ALA A 93 9.95 11.29 18.56
C ALA A 93 8.89 11.81 17.57
N SER A 94 9.05 13.04 17.07
CA SER A 94 8.16 13.61 16.06
C SER A 94 8.22 12.83 14.75
N TRP A 95 9.42 12.42 14.31
CA TRP A 95 9.60 11.58 13.13
C TRP A 95 8.90 10.23 13.26
N PHE A 96 9.06 9.57 14.41
CA PHE A 96 8.39 8.30 14.67
C PHE A 96 6.85 8.44 14.67
N ALA A 97 6.33 9.51 15.27
CA ALA A 97 4.90 9.82 15.24
C ALA A 97 4.38 10.04 13.81
N MET A 98 5.16 10.71 12.95
CA MET A 98 4.80 10.90 11.53
C MET A 98 4.74 9.57 10.76
N LEU A 99 5.68 8.64 11.01
CA LEU A 99 5.65 7.30 10.41
C LEU A 99 4.38 6.54 10.79
N PHE A 100 3.98 6.62 12.07
CA PHE A 100 2.75 5.99 12.53
C PHE A 100 1.52 6.64 11.89
N GLY A 101 1.46 7.97 11.81
CA GLY A 101 0.38 8.70 11.15
C GLY A 101 0.26 8.42 9.66
N ALA A 102 1.37 8.20 8.96
CA ALA A 102 1.39 7.85 7.55
C ALA A 102 1.01 6.38 7.28
N GLY A 103 1.38 5.46 8.18
CA GLY A 103 1.20 4.02 7.98
C GLY A 103 -0.13 3.46 8.50
N MET A 104 -0.68 4.03 9.56
CA MET A 104 -1.89 3.51 10.21
C MET A 104 -3.15 4.06 9.52
N GLY A 105 -3.63 3.35 8.50
CA GLY A 105 -4.82 3.74 7.73
C GLY A 105 -6.14 3.14 8.23
N ILE A 106 -7.23 3.48 7.54
CA ILE A 106 -8.58 2.90 7.76
C ILE A 106 -8.60 1.36 7.70
N GLY A 107 -7.66 0.78 6.95
CA GLY A 107 -7.51 -0.67 6.83
C GLY A 107 -7.36 -1.37 8.18
N LEU A 108 -6.63 -0.79 9.14
CA LEU A 108 -6.43 -1.41 10.46
C LEU A 108 -7.68 -1.32 11.33
N VAL A 109 -8.47 -0.25 11.20
CA VAL A 109 -9.75 -0.12 11.94
C VAL A 109 -10.76 -1.15 11.43
N PHE A 110 -10.79 -1.40 10.13
CA PHE A 110 -11.71 -2.37 9.54
C PHE A 110 -11.22 -3.82 9.72
N TRP A 111 -10.01 -4.12 9.20
CA TRP A 111 -9.47 -5.47 9.19
C TRP A 111 -8.88 -5.92 10.53
N GLY A 112 -8.56 -5.01 11.45
CA GLY A 112 -8.01 -5.38 12.76
C GLY A 112 -8.97 -6.21 13.62
N VAL A 113 -10.28 -6.06 13.43
CA VAL A 113 -11.31 -6.91 14.07
C VAL A 113 -11.89 -7.91 13.07
N ALA A 114 -12.10 -7.50 11.81
CA ALA A 114 -12.73 -8.36 10.81
C ALA A 114 -11.85 -9.56 10.42
N GLU A 115 -10.53 -9.39 10.31
CA GLU A 115 -9.62 -10.48 9.90
C GLU A 115 -9.58 -11.61 10.95
N PRO A 116 -9.37 -11.35 12.26
CA PRO A 116 -9.40 -12.42 13.27
C PRO A 116 -10.75 -13.13 13.33
N ILE A 117 -11.87 -12.38 13.30
CA ILE A 117 -13.20 -12.99 13.30
C ILE A 117 -13.41 -13.87 12.07
N SER A 118 -12.97 -13.41 10.89
CA SER A 118 -13.10 -14.18 9.65
C SER A 118 -12.33 -15.50 9.70
N HIS A 119 -11.14 -15.51 10.32
CA HIS A 119 -10.36 -16.72 10.52
C HIS A 119 -10.94 -17.61 11.63
N PHE A 120 -11.62 -17.06 12.63
CA PHE A 120 -12.29 -17.84 13.67
C PHE A 120 -13.53 -18.59 13.14
N VAL A 121 -14.31 -17.95 12.27
CA VAL A 121 -15.54 -18.53 11.71
C VAL A 121 -15.30 -19.37 10.45
N ALA A 122 -14.20 -19.14 9.72
CA ALA A 122 -13.85 -19.91 8.55
C ALA A 122 -12.34 -20.24 8.50
N PRO A 123 -11.81 -20.97 9.52
CA PRO A 123 -10.39 -21.27 9.58
C PRO A 123 -9.96 -22.23 8.47
N PRO A 124 -8.81 -22.01 7.82
CA PRO A 124 -8.29 -22.94 6.82
C PRO A 124 -7.83 -24.24 7.50
N GLY A 125 -8.57 -25.34 7.26
CA GLY A 125 -8.16 -26.69 7.66
C GLY A 125 -8.45 -27.08 9.13
N ILE A 126 -9.21 -26.27 9.87
CA ILE A 126 -9.65 -26.54 11.26
C ILE A 126 -11.18 -26.37 11.32
N LYS A 127 -11.84 -26.92 12.35
CA LYS A 127 -13.28 -26.75 12.55
C LYS A 127 -13.56 -25.34 13.11
N GLU A 128 -14.58 -24.67 12.57
CA GLU A 128 -15.03 -23.35 13.03
C GLU A 128 -15.41 -23.34 14.53
N GLY A 129 -15.17 -22.21 15.20
CA GLY A 129 -15.66 -21.97 16.57
C GLY A 129 -14.97 -22.78 17.67
N THR A 130 -13.86 -23.46 17.40
CA THR A 130 -13.08 -24.19 18.41
C THR A 130 -11.98 -23.33 19.03
N VAL A 131 -11.42 -23.78 20.16
CA VAL A 131 -10.31 -23.07 20.84
C VAL A 131 -9.08 -22.99 19.94
N GLU A 132 -8.89 -23.96 19.05
CA GLU A 132 -7.79 -24.00 18.08
C GLU A 132 -7.95 -23.02 16.91
N ALA A 133 -9.15 -22.46 16.73
CA ALA A 133 -9.45 -21.45 15.71
C ALA A 133 -9.39 -20.01 16.23
N ALA A 134 -9.28 -19.82 17.56
CA ALA A 134 -9.34 -18.53 18.27
C ALA A 134 -8.00 -17.78 18.34
#